data_AF-A0A7S2YMH2-F1
#
_entry.id   AF-A0A7S2YMH2-F1
#
_cell.length_a   1.000
_cell.length_b   1.000
_cell.length_c   1.000
_cell.angle_alpha   90.00
_cell.angle_beta   90.00
_cell.angle_gamma   90.00
#
_symmetry.space_group_name_H-M   'P 1'
#
loop_
_entity.id
_entity.type
_entity.pdbx_description
1 polymer ?
#
loop_
_entity_poly.entity_id
_entity_poly.type
_entity_poly.pdbx_seq_one_letter_code
_entity_poly.pdbx_strand_id
1 'polypeptide(L)'
;EAKQAQAEKAGNEDEEDNDDHDTRRLPKKRRMEIVMKNKEEANELFKDGNYKFAAARYTKALGHCGKFIDLSPDDQEEVTAMKVTLNLNLALSYSKMENWDQALRVCNDALALNGENVKALYRRAA
;
A
#
# COMPACT_ATOMS: atom_id res chain seq x y z
N GLU A 1 -25.06 16.84 -26.90
CA GLU A 1 -23.93 16.14 -26.27
C GLU A 1 -22.67 16.99 -26.33
N ALA A 2 -21.92 17.10 -25.23
CA ALA A 2 -20.50 17.53 -25.21
C ALA A 2 -19.85 17.30 -23.81
N LYS A 3 -20.43 16.42 -22.98
CA LYS A 3 -19.87 15.98 -21.70
C LYS A 3 -19.13 14.67 -21.97
N GLN A 4 -17.85 14.73 -22.36
CA GLN A 4 -16.85 13.65 -22.30
C GLN A 4 -15.70 13.99 -23.27
N ALA A 5 -14.86 14.95 -22.93
CA ALA A 5 -13.59 15.15 -23.64
C ALA A 5 -12.52 15.89 -22.80
N GLN A 6 -12.68 15.97 -21.47
CA GLN A 6 -11.78 16.73 -20.59
C GLN A 6 -11.33 15.94 -19.34
N ALA A 7 -11.31 14.61 -19.40
CA ALA A 7 -10.85 13.78 -18.27
C ALA A 7 -9.46 13.15 -18.47
N GLU A 8 -8.78 13.38 -19.60
CA GLU A 8 -7.55 12.65 -19.96
C GLU A 8 -6.28 13.52 -20.04
N LYS A 9 -6.29 14.72 -19.45
CA LYS A 9 -5.08 15.53 -19.30
C LYS A 9 -4.94 16.05 -17.88
N ALA A 10 -4.62 15.14 -16.97
CA ALA A 10 -3.88 15.45 -15.76
C ALA A 10 -2.83 14.35 -15.58
N GLY A 11 -1.96 14.21 -16.58
CA GLY A 11 -0.61 13.76 -16.32
C GLY A 11 0.06 14.87 -15.51
N ASN A 12 -0.11 14.81 -14.19
CA ASN A 12 0.71 15.57 -13.27
C ASN A 12 1.45 14.54 -12.44
N GLU A 13 2.61 14.20 -13.00
CA GLU A 13 3.84 13.92 -12.27
C GLU A 13 3.65 12.90 -11.15
N ASP A 14 4.05 11.65 -11.45
CA ASP A 14 4.81 10.91 -10.47
C ASP A 14 5.76 11.91 -9.81
N GLU A 15 5.40 12.40 -8.62
CA GLU A 15 6.36 12.84 -7.64
C GLU A 15 7.19 11.58 -7.35
N GLU A 16 8.12 11.31 -8.26
CA GLU A 16 9.48 11.00 -7.94
C GLU A 16 9.86 12.05 -6.91
N ASP A 17 9.56 11.71 -5.66
CA ASP A 17 10.29 12.17 -4.49
C ASP A 17 11.76 11.85 -4.82
N ASN A 18 12.38 12.75 -5.57
CA ASN A 18 13.78 12.76 -5.96
C ASN A 18 14.57 13.17 -4.71
N ASP A 19 14.34 12.45 -3.63
CA ASP A 19 15.18 12.47 -2.46
C ASP A 19 16.28 11.46 -2.77
N ASP A 20 17.32 11.92 -3.45
CA ASP A 20 18.65 11.31 -3.50
C ASP A 20 19.30 11.35 -2.11
N HIS A 21 18.57 10.85 -1.11
CA HIS A 21 19.09 10.40 0.15
C HIS A 21 19.21 8.90 0.02
N ASP A 22 20.40 8.34 0.29
CA ASP A 22 20.64 6.91 0.28
C ASP A 22 19.70 6.16 1.26
N THR A 23 18.47 5.86 0.83
CA THR A 23 17.44 5.20 1.65
C THR A 23 17.71 3.71 1.85
N ARG A 24 18.84 3.22 1.32
CA ARG A 24 19.30 1.83 1.50
C ARG A 24 19.49 1.51 2.98
N ARG A 25 19.94 2.47 3.80
CA ARG A 25 20.16 2.29 5.25
C ARG A 25 19.48 3.37 6.10
N LEU A 26 18.15 3.31 6.16
CA LEU A 26 17.38 4.09 7.13
C LEU A 26 17.18 3.29 8.43
N PRO A 27 17.32 3.92 9.62
CA PRO A 27 16.96 3.29 10.90
C PRO A 27 15.49 2.84 10.92
N LYS A 28 15.18 1.76 11.65
CA LYS A 28 13.81 1.22 11.79
C LYS A 28 12.79 2.34 12.06
N LYS A 29 13.05 3.17 13.06
CA LYS A 29 12.15 4.26 13.46
C LYS A 29 11.81 5.19 12.30
N ARG A 30 12.84 5.73 11.62
CA ARG A 30 12.64 6.62 10.46
C ARG A 30 11.90 5.94 9.32
N ARG A 31 12.27 4.69 9.01
CA ARG A 31 11.62 3.92 7.95
C ARG A 31 10.14 3.65 8.29
N MET A 32 9.84 3.34 9.54
CA MET A 32 8.47 3.14 10.01
C MET A 32 7.64 4.43 9.96
N GLU A 33 8.22 5.58 10.30
CA GLU A 33 7.57 6.90 10.12
C GLU A 33 7.16 7.12 8.65
N ILE A 34 8.03 6.80 7.70
CA ILE A 34 7.73 6.91 6.26
C ILE A 34 6.61 5.94 5.85
N VAL A 35 6.62 4.71 6.35
CA VAL A 35 5.56 3.72 6.11
C VAL A 35 4.22 4.24 6.64
N MET A 36 4.20 4.77 7.86
CA MET A 36 3.00 5.33 8.48
C MET A 36 2.47 6.54 7.71
N LYS A 37 3.35 7.48 7.33
CA LYS A 37 2.96 8.65 6.54
C LYS A 37 2.32 8.25 5.21
N ASN A 38 2.94 7.33 4.46
CA ASN A 38 2.36 6.84 3.19
C ASN A 38 1.03 6.11 3.40
N LYS A 39 0.88 5.37 4.50
CA LYS A 39 -0.39 4.71 4.86
C LYS A 39 -1.48 5.74 5.17
N GLU A 40 -1.16 6.79 5.91
CA GLU A 40 -2.10 7.86 6.25
C GLU A 40 -2.54 8.62 5.00
N GLU A 41 -1.60 9.02 4.15
CA GLU A 41 -1.89 9.65 2.85
C GLU A 41 -2.77 8.74 1.97
N ALA A 42 -2.48 7.44 1.93
CA ALA A 42 -3.28 6.47 1.19
C ALA A 42 -4.70 6.33 1.75
N ASN A 43 -4.86 6.41 3.08
CA ASN A 43 -6.18 6.38 3.72
C ASN A 43 -7.01 7.61 3.35
N GLU A 44 -6.41 8.80 3.33
CA GLU A 44 -7.11 10.03 2.94
C GLU A 44 -7.54 9.96 1.47
N LEU A 45 -6.63 9.57 0.57
CA LEU A 45 -6.95 9.35 -0.84
C LEU A 45 -8.05 8.31 -1.04
N PHE A 46 -8.07 7.25 -0.23
CA PHE A 46 -9.11 6.23 -0.28
C PHE A 46 -10.48 6.79 0.15
N LYS A 47 -10.52 7.61 1.20
CA LYS A 47 -11.75 8.27 1.66
C LYS A 47 -12.30 9.24 0.62
N ASP A 48 -11.42 9.94 -0.09
CA ASP A 48 -11.78 10.86 -1.17
C ASP A 48 -12.25 10.14 -2.46
N GLY A 49 -12.29 8.80 -2.43
CA GLY A 49 -12.68 7.97 -3.58
C GLY A 49 -11.58 7.80 -4.62
N ASN A 50 -10.38 8.32 -4.36
CA ASN A 50 -9.26 8.25 -5.28
C ASN A 50 -8.46 6.95 -5.12
N TYR A 51 -9.11 5.83 -5.44
CA TYR A 51 -8.60 4.48 -5.18
C TYR A 51 -7.29 4.14 -5.92
N LYS A 52 -7.08 4.71 -7.10
CA LYS A 52 -5.86 4.47 -7.90
C LYS A 52 -4.62 5.04 -7.21
N PHE A 53 -4.71 6.28 -6.73
CA PHE A 53 -3.60 6.93 -6.03
C PHE A 53 -3.43 6.35 -4.62
N ALA A 54 -4.52 5.97 -3.95
CA ALA A 54 -4.45 5.22 -2.70
C ALA A 54 -3.66 3.91 -2.87
N ALA A 55 -3.96 3.13 -3.91
CA ALA A 55 -3.25 1.88 -4.21
C ALA A 55 -1.75 2.12 -4.47
N ALA A 56 -1.39 3.18 -5.21
CA ALA A 56 0.00 3.54 -5.45
C ALA A 56 0.75 3.88 -4.14
N ARG A 57 0.13 4.65 -3.24
CA ARG A 57 0.71 5.01 -1.93
C ARG A 57 0.85 3.81 -1.00
N TYR A 58 -0.14 2.90 -0.95
CA TYR A 58 0.00 1.64 -0.22
C TYR A 58 1.14 0.77 -0.76
N THR A 59 1.31 0.73 -2.08
CA THR A 59 2.41 -0.01 -2.72
C THR A 59 3.77 0.59 -2.37
N LYS A 60 3.89 1.94 -2.36
CA LYS A 60 5.10 2.63 -1.87
C LYS A 60 5.39 2.25 -0.41
N ALA A 61 4.38 2.28 0.47
CA ALA A 61 4.54 1.88 1.87
C ALA A 61 5.04 0.43 2.02
N LEU A 62 4.48 -0.51 1.25
CA LEU A 62 4.94 -1.91 1.22
C LEU A 62 6.39 -2.03 0.73
N GLY A 63 6.79 -1.22 -0.25
CA GLY A 63 8.17 -1.13 -0.71
C GLY A 63 9.14 -0.71 0.40
N HIS A 64 8.75 0.25 1.24
CA HIS A 64 9.55 0.60 2.43
C HIS A 64 9.57 -0.53 3.46
N CYS A 65 8.48 -1.27 3.64
CA CYS A 65 8.44 -2.46 4.50
C CYS A 65 9.35 -3.61 4.02
N GLY A 66 9.67 -3.68 2.73
CA GLY A 66 10.62 -4.66 2.19
C GLY A 66 12.10 -4.31 2.44
N LYS A 67 12.38 -3.07 2.84
CA LYS A 67 13.75 -2.53 2.99
C LYS A 67 14.21 -2.43 4.45
N PHE A 68 13.43 -2.91 5.41
CA PHE A 68 13.92 -3.04 6.78
C PHE A 68 15.06 -4.06 6.83
N ILE A 69 16.13 -3.70 7.53
CA ILE A 69 17.31 -4.53 7.74
C ILE A 69 17.51 -4.70 9.25
N ASP A 70 18.11 -5.81 9.67
CA ASP A 70 18.52 -6.07 11.06
C ASP A 70 17.39 -5.85 12.08
N LEU A 71 16.24 -6.52 11.87
CA LEU A 71 15.10 -6.47 12.78
C LEU A 71 15.25 -7.51 13.90
N SER A 72 14.91 -7.10 15.13
CA SER A 72 14.68 -8.06 16.22
C SER A 72 13.41 -8.88 15.96
N PRO A 73 13.21 -10.03 16.63
CA PRO A 73 11.99 -10.83 16.48
C PRO A 73 10.70 -10.02 16.74
N ASP A 74 10.68 -9.20 17.79
CA ASP A 74 9.57 -8.31 18.10
C ASP A 74 9.32 -7.26 17.00
N ASP A 75 10.41 -6.66 16.49
CA ASP A 75 10.32 -5.68 15.39
C ASP A 75 9.85 -6.31 14.08
N GLN A 76 10.23 -7.57 13.83
CA GLN A 76 9.81 -8.34 12.68
C GLN A 76 8.30 -8.63 12.73
N GLU A 77 7.76 -8.94 13.90
CA GLU A 77 6.32 -9.10 14.09
C GLU A 77 5.56 -7.80 13.81
N GLU A 78 6.05 -6.67 14.35
CA GLU A 78 5.47 -5.34 14.12
C GLU A 78 5.44 -4.98 12.62
N VAL A 79 6.57 -5.17 11.92
CA VAL A 79 6.67 -4.90 10.48
C VAL A 79 5.77 -5.85 9.69
N THR A 80 5.63 -7.10 10.11
CA THR A 80 4.76 -8.09 9.45
C THR A 80 3.29 -7.72 9.63
N ALA A 81 2.87 -7.32 10.83
CA ALA A 81 1.51 -6.83 11.09
C ALA A 81 1.18 -5.58 10.25
N MET A 82 2.16 -4.68 10.08
CA MET A 82 2.04 -3.52 9.20
C MET A 82 1.89 -3.93 7.73
N LYS A 83 2.70 -4.86 7.23
CA LYS A 83 2.58 -5.39 5.85
C LYS A 83 1.20 -6.01 5.60
N VAL A 84 0.70 -6.82 6.54
CA VAL A 84 -0.65 -7.41 6.45
C VAL A 84 -1.72 -6.32 6.35
N THR A 85 -1.64 -5.29 7.20
CA THR A 85 -2.58 -4.16 7.18
C THR A 85 -2.56 -3.43 5.84
N LEU A 86 -1.38 -3.15 5.30
CA LEU A 86 -1.20 -2.47 4.02
C LEU A 86 -1.75 -3.31 2.86
N ASN A 87 -1.44 -4.62 2.82
CA ASN A 87 -1.96 -5.52 1.80
C ASN A 87 -3.49 -5.59 1.84
N LEU A 88 -4.09 -5.68 3.03
CA LEU A 88 -5.55 -5.66 3.16
C LEU A 88 -6.14 -4.38 2.54
N ASN A 89 -5.63 -3.20 2.90
CA ASN A 89 -6.15 -1.94 2.39
C ASN A 89 -5.90 -1.75 0.89
N LEU A 90 -4.77 -2.25 0.38
CA LEU A 90 -4.46 -2.28 -1.04
C LEU A 90 -5.43 -3.19 -1.80
N ALA A 91 -5.72 -4.38 -1.28
CA ALA A 91 -6.71 -5.28 -1.87
C ALA A 91 -8.10 -4.62 -1.93
N LEU A 92 -8.51 -3.91 -0.86
CA LEU A 92 -9.77 -3.16 -0.88
C LEU A 92 -9.77 -2.05 -1.94
N SER A 93 -8.64 -1.37 -2.12
CA SER A 93 -8.47 -0.35 -3.18
C SER A 93 -8.61 -0.97 -4.57
N TYR A 94 -8.01 -2.14 -4.81
CA TYR A 94 -8.17 -2.87 -6.06
C TYR A 94 -9.60 -3.37 -6.29
N SER A 95 -10.28 -3.90 -5.27
CA SER A 95 -11.69 -4.27 -5.35
C SER A 95 -12.58 -3.08 -5.70
N LYS A 96 -12.29 -1.88 -5.15
CA LYS A 96 -13.02 -0.64 -5.50
C LYS A 96 -12.79 -0.17 -6.94
N MET A 97 -11.68 -0.57 -7.55
CA MET A 97 -11.37 -0.34 -8.96
C MET A 97 -11.80 -1.50 -9.86
N GLU A 98 -12.54 -2.48 -9.33
CA GLU A 98 -12.96 -3.70 -10.05
C GLU A 98 -11.78 -4.50 -10.63
N ASN A 99 -10.60 -4.36 -10.03
CA ASN A 99 -9.38 -5.08 -10.43
C ASN A 99 -9.21 -6.32 -9.54
N TRP A 100 -10.04 -7.32 -9.81
CA TRP A 100 -10.15 -8.54 -9.00
C TRP A 100 -8.86 -9.38 -8.99
N ASP A 101 -8.15 -9.45 -10.13
CA ASP A 101 -6.88 -10.16 -10.23
C ASP A 101 -5.81 -9.61 -9.28
N GLN A 102 -5.66 -8.28 -9.22
CA GLN A 102 -4.71 -7.65 -8.32
C GLN A 102 -5.17 -7.75 -6.86
N ALA A 103 -6.48 -7.59 -6.60
CA ALA A 103 -7.03 -7.77 -5.26
C ALA A 103 -6.73 -9.18 -4.71
N LEU A 104 -6.92 -10.22 -5.53
CA LEU A 104 -6.65 -11.60 -5.16
C LEU A 104 -5.16 -11.86 -4.90
N ARG A 105 -4.27 -11.32 -5.74
CA ARG A 105 -2.82 -11.42 -5.52
C ARG A 105 -2.41 -10.84 -4.17
N VAL A 106 -2.85 -9.61 -3.89
CA VAL A 106 -2.50 -8.91 -2.65
C VAL A 106 -3.14 -9.58 -1.42
N CYS A 107 -4.35 -10.13 -1.54
CA CYS A 107 -4.94 -10.95 -0.49
C CYS A 107 -4.11 -12.22 -0.21
N ASN A 108 -3.59 -12.87 -1.24
CA ASN A 108 -2.70 -14.03 -1.07
C ASN A 108 -1.37 -13.62 -0.41
N ASP A 109 -0.82 -12.46 -0.76
CA ASP A 109 0.39 -11.94 -0.09
C ASP A 109 0.14 -11.64 1.40
N ALA A 110 -1.05 -11.13 1.75
CA ALA A 110 -1.45 -10.96 3.14
C ALA A 110 -1.55 -12.31 3.89
N LEU A 111 -2.10 -13.34 3.24
CA LEU A 111 -2.22 -14.69 3.81
C LEU A 111 -0.87 -15.40 3.94
N ALA A 112 0.07 -15.15 3.01
CA ALA A 112 1.43 -15.68 3.11
C ALA A 112 2.18 -15.11 4.34
N LEU A 113 1.84 -13.89 4.76
CA LEU A 113 2.39 -13.26 5.95
C LEU A 113 1.64 -13.63 7.23
N ASN A 114 0.32 -13.78 7.16
CA ASN A 114 -0.52 -14.21 8.27
C ASN A 114 -1.71 -15.04 7.74
N GLY A 115 -1.53 -16.36 7.76
CA GLY A 115 -2.49 -17.32 7.20
C GLY A 115 -3.84 -17.39 7.93
N GLU A 116 -3.90 -16.90 9.16
CA GLU A 116 -5.13 -16.90 9.98
C GLU A 116 -5.90 -15.57 9.87
N ASN A 117 -5.48 -14.64 9.01
CA ASN A 117 -6.15 -13.35 8.90
C ASN A 117 -7.54 -13.48 8.25
N VAL A 118 -8.58 -13.46 9.09
CA VAL A 118 -9.99 -13.59 8.69
C VAL A 118 -10.41 -12.55 7.64
N LYS A 119 -9.87 -11.32 7.69
CA LYS A 119 -10.18 -10.27 6.71
C LYS A 119 -9.58 -10.57 5.34
N ALA A 120 -8.38 -11.18 5.29
CA ALA A 120 -7.74 -11.57 4.04
C ALA A 120 -8.49 -12.74 3.39
N LEU A 121 -8.91 -13.73 4.19
CA LEU A 121 -9.73 -14.84 3.71
C LEU A 121 -11.07 -14.36 3.14
N TYR A 122 -11.75 -13.45 3.84
CA TYR A 122 -13.02 -12.90 3.38
C TYR A 122 -12.88 -12.11 2.07
N ARG A 123 -11.86 -11.24 1.97
CA ARG A 123 -11.62 -10.41 0.77
C ARG A 123 -11.12 -11.19 -0.44
N ARG A 124 -10.61 -12.42 -0.26
CA ARG A 124 -10.24 -13.31 -1.37
C ARG A 124 -11.45 -13.99 -2.01
N ALA A 125 -12.49 -14.23 -1.23
CA ALA A 125 -13.70 -14.94 -1.69
C ALA A 125 -14.79 -14.00 -2.23
N ALA A 126 -14.63 -12.69 -2.06
CA ALA A 126 -15.54 -11.64 -2.49
C ALA A 126 -15.14 -11.08 -3.87
#